data_AF-A0A0M4FXD2-F1
#
_entry.id   AF-A0A0M4FXD2-F1
#
_cell.length_a   1.000
_cell.length_b   1.000
_cell.length_c   1.000
_cell.angle_alpha   90.00
_cell.angle_beta   90.00
_cell.angle_gamma   90.00
#
_symmetry.space_group_name_H-M   'P 1'
#
loop_
_entity.id
_entity.type
_entity.pdbx_description
1 polymer ?
#
loop_
_entity_poly.entity_id
_entity_poly.type
_entity_poly.pdbx_seq_one_letter_code
_entity_poly.pdbx_strand_id
1 'polypeptide(L)'
;MKKIIALLFFCIALILLLVACSEETNESKFIAKASDFEDSGFTSRRGQLIVVIGDELMISANYDPQSKEKSSIDKILESEQVKSGNHFLKNFKNVNISTKDDKYYISADGGVSLEFQKIGERIIVDGEGMEYYTQEYSKE
;
A
#
# COMPACT_ATOMS: atom_id res chain seq x y z
N MET A 1 -40.53 -36.14 11.28
CA MET A 1 -39.92 -36.13 9.93
C MET A 1 -40.07 -34.78 9.21
N LYS A 2 -41.28 -34.21 9.04
CA LYS A 2 -41.48 -32.91 8.34
C LYS A 2 -40.67 -31.72 8.91
N LYS A 3 -40.49 -31.64 10.24
CA LYS A 3 -39.72 -30.56 10.90
C LYS A 3 -38.21 -30.64 10.68
N ILE A 4 -37.66 -31.85 10.52
CA ILE A 4 -36.22 -32.05 10.29
C ILE A 4 -35.86 -31.70 8.85
N ILE A 5 -36.74 -32.02 7.90
CA ILE A 5 -36.59 -31.66 6.48
C ILE A 5 -36.64 -30.13 6.31
N ALA A 6 -37.58 -29.45 6.99
CA ALA A 6 -37.66 -27.99 6.95
C ALA A 6 -36.40 -27.29 7.51
N LEU A 7 -35.81 -27.85 8.57
CA LEU A 7 -34.57 -27.34 9.16
C LEU A 7 -33.38 -27.51 8.20
N LEU A 8 -33.29 -28.65 7.52
CA LEU A 8 -32.26 -28.93 6.51
C LEU A 8 -32.34 -27.95 5.32
N PHE A 9 -33.55 -27.67 4.83
CA PHE A 9 -33.75 -26.69 3.76
C PHE A 9 -33.36 -25.27 4.19
N PHE A 10 -33.63 -24.89 5.44
CA PHE A 10 -33.22 -23.58 5.98
C PHE A 10 -31.69 -23.46 6.10
N CYS A 11 -30.99 -24.51 6.56
CA CYS A 11 -29.54 -24.52 6.64
C CYS A 11 -28.87 -24.46 5.26
N ILE A 12 -29.41 -25.17 4.26
CA ILE A 12 -28.88 -25.15 2.88
C ILE A 12 -29.08 -23.77 2.24
N ALA A 13 -30.22 -23.13 2.45
CA ALA A 13 -30.47 -21.77 1.97
C ALA A 13 -29.50 -20.75 2.61
N LEU A 14 -29.17 -20.92 3.89
CA LEU A 14 -28.23 -20.07 4.60
C LEU A 14 -26.79 -20.20 4.05
N ILE A 15 -26.36 -21.42 3.71
CA ILE A 15 -25.05 -21.66 3.10
C ILE A 15 -24.97 -21.05 1.69
N LEU A 16 -26.04 -21.15 0.89
CA LEU A 16 -26.09 -20.54 -0.44
C LEU A 16 -26.08 -19.00 -0.40
N LEU A 17 -26.72 -18.40 0.61
CA LEU A 17 -26.65 -16.95 0.88
C LEU A 17 -25.24 -16.51 1.29
N LEU A 18 -24.51 -17.32 2.07
CA LEU A 18 -23.12 -17.03 2.47
C LEU A 18 -22.14 -17.09 1.30
N VAL A 19 -22.35 -18.03 0.35
CA VAL A 19 -21.51 -18.15 -0.87
C VAL A 19 -21.80 -17.02 -1.87
N ALA A 20 -23.03 -16.52 -1.94
CA ALA A 20 -23.38 -15.39 -2.81
C ALA A 20 -22.78 -14.05 -2.37
N CYS A 21 -22.34 -13.94 -1.10
CA CYS A 21 -21.62 -12.76 -0.61
C CYS A 21 -20.08 -12.88 -0.70
N SER A 22 -19.53 -14.01 -1.19
CA SER A 22 -18.07 -14.19 -1.27
C SER A 22 -17.45 -13.77 -2.60
N GLU A 23 -18.26 -13.37 -3.59
CA GLU A 23 -17.77 -12.97 -4.91
C GLU A 23 -18.30 -11.57 -5.27
N GLU A 24 -17.97 -10.57 -4.47
CA GLU A 24 -17.66 -9.28 -5.06
C GLU A 24 -16.18 -9.32 -5.43
N THR A 25 -15.90 -9.74 -6.67
CA THR A 25 -14.71 -9.26 -7.37
C THR A 25 -14.88 -7.75 -7.45
N ASN A 26 -14.40 -7.05 -6.42
CA ASN A 26 -14.19 -5.62 -6.47
C ASN A 26 -13.22 -5.39 -7.61
N GLU A 27 -13.73 -5.19 -8.83
CA GLU A 27 -12.97 -4.55 -9.89
C GLU A 27 -12.55 -3.22 -9.31
N SER A 28 -11.29 -3.15 -8.87
CA SER A 28 -10.79 -1.94 -8.24
C SER A 28 -10.96 -0.80 -9.22
N LYS A 29 -11.67 0.24 -8.79
CA LYS A 29 -11.95 1.42 -9.60
C LYS A 29 -10.66 2.09 -10.09
N PHE A 30 -9.54 1.83 -9.42
CA PHE A 30 -8.25 2.42 -9.70
C PHE A 30 -7.27 1.35 -10.15
N ILE A 31 -6.62 1.58 -11.29
CA ILE A 31 -5.58 0.68 -11.80
C ILE A 31 -4.22 1.28 -11.47
N ALA A 32 -3.37 0.47 -10.84
CA ALA A 32 -1.98 0.81 -10.56
C ALA A 32 -1.14 0.76 -11.84
N LYS A 33 -0.36 1.80 -12.09
CA LYS A 33 0.59 1.86 -13.21
C LYS A 33 1.96 2.26 -12.69
N ALA A 34 3.03 1.60 -13.14
CA ALA A 34 4.39 1.99 -12.76
C ALA A 34 4.67 3.48 -13.07
N SER A 35 4.08 3.99 -14.15
CA SER A 35 4.16 5.40 -14.55
C SER A 35 3.55 6.38 -13.54
N ASP A 36 2.76 5.93 -12.56
CA ASP A 36 2.26 6.81 -11.49
C ASP A 36 3.41 7.34 -10.60
N PHE A 37 4.58 6.70 -10.64
CA PHE A 37 5.80 7.13 -9.95
C PHE A 37 6.76 7.91 -10.85
N GLU A 38 6.43 8.11 -12.14
CA GLU A 38 7.21 8.98 -13.03
C GLU A 38 6.92 10.45 -12.68
N ASP A 39 7.99 11.26 -12.62
CA ASP A 39 7.96 12.72 -12.39
C ASP A 39 7.32 13.21 -11.08
N SER A 40 6.92 12.31 -10.17
CA SER A 40 6.30 12.68 -8.91
C SER A 40 6.64 11.75 -7.75
N GLY A 41 6.68 12.33 -6.55
CA GLY A 41 6.84 11.62 -5.30
C GLY A 41 5.52 11.49 -4.54
N PHE A 42 5.42 10.46 -3.72
CA PHE A 42 4.32 10.25 -2.79
C PHE A 42 4.76 10.61 -1.37
N THR A 43 4.01 11.51 -0.72
CA THR A 43 4.30 11.97 0.64
C THR A 43 3.16 11.57 1.57
N SER A 44 3.47 10.93 2.69
CA SER A 44 2.48 10.63 3.74
C SER A 44 2.16 11.87 4.58
N ARG A 45 1.04 11.81 5.31
CA ARG A 45 0.71 12.85 6.30
C ARG A 45 1.76 13.00 7.41
N ARG A 46 2.61 11.99 7.62
CA ARG A 46 3.74 12.01 8.56
C ARG A 46 5.01 12.63 7.96
N GLY A 47 4.95 13.11 6.72
CA GLY A 47 6.10 13.70 6.01
C GLY A 47 7.11 12.65 5.55
N GLN A 48 6.70 11.39 5.39
CA GLN A 48 7.55 10.37 4.78
C GLN A 48 7.37 10.44 3.26
N LEU A 49 8.46 10.47 2.53
CA LEU A 49 8.51 10.68 1.09
C LEU A 49 9.13 9.47 0.41
N ILE A 50 8.49 9.04 -0.67
CA ILE A 50 9.00 8.06 -1.62
C ILE A 50 9.06 8.71 -3.00
N VAL A 51 10.21 8.67 -3.66
CA VAL A 51 10.41 9.14 -5.04
C VAL A 51 11.20 8.13 -5.82
N VAL A 52 10.84 7.93 -7.08
CA VAL A 52 11.61 7.12 -8.03
C VAL A 52 12.31 8.07 -8.99
N ILE A 53 13.63 7.97 -9.08
CA ILE A 53 14.47 8.85 -9.90
C ILE A 53 15.39 7.96 -10.74
N GLY A 54 15.06 7.78 -12.02
CA GLY A 54 15.80 6.86 -12.88
C GLY A 54 15.72 5.42 -12.37
N ASP A 55 16.84 4.83 -12.01
CA ASP A 55 16.97 3.48 -11.45
C ASP A 55 17.07 3.46 -9.91
N GLU A 56 16.86 4.60 -9.25
CA GLU A 56 16.95 4.72 -7.79
C GLU A 56 15.59 4.99 -7.12
N LEU A 57 15.40 4.38 -5.95
CA LEU A 57 14.31 4.65 -5.01
C LEU A 57 14.85 5.53 -3.88
N MET A 58 14.41 6.78 -3.80
CA MET A 58 14.70 7.68 -2.69
C MET A 58 13.62 7.56 -1.62
N ILE A 59 14.04 7.31 -0.37
CA ILE A 59 13.17 7.37 0.81
C ILE A 59 13.69 8.45 1.75
N SER A 60 12.81 9.36 2.15
CA SER A 60 13.08 10.39 3.17
C SER A 60 12.03 10.34 4.27
N ALA A 61 12.43 10.23 5.53
CA ALA A 61 11.50 10.08 6.64
C ALA A 61 12.13 10.48 7.98
N ASN A 62 11.31 10.84 8.96
CA ASN A 62 11.74 10.91 10.35
C ASN A 62 11.32 9.62 11.06
N TYR A 63 12.22 9.03 11.85
CA TYR A 63 11.91 7.81 12.58
C TYR A 63 11.37 8.10 13.98
N ASP A 64 10.14 7.66 14.24
CA ASP A 64 9.54 7.65 15.57
C ASP A 64 8.97 6.25 15.88
N PRO A 65 9.71 5.39 16.60
CA PRO A 65 9.23 4.06 16.99
C PRO A 65 8.04 4.10 17.93
N GLN A 66 7.77 5.22 18.61
CA GLN A 66 6.65 5.36 19.55
C GLN A 66 5.39 5.92 18.87
N SER A 67 5.45 6.28 17.58
CA SER A 67 4.29 6.71 16.81
C SER A 67 3.19 5.65 16.85
N LYS A 68 1.96 6.09 17.14
CA LYS A 68 0.75 5.25 17.05
C LYS A 68 0.38 4.94 15.60
N GLU A 69 0.78 5.80 14.68
CA GLU A 69 0.56 5.64 13.26
C GLU A 69 1.80 5.00 12.65
N LYS A 70 1.71 3.72 12.27
CA LYS A 70 2.78 2.97 11.64
C LYS A 70 2.67 3.04 10.12
N SER A 71 3.77 2.72 9.45
CA SER A 71 3.91 2.70 8.00
C SER A 71 4.86 1.59 7.58
N SER A 72 4.77 1.14 6.33
CA SER A 72 5.73 0.22 5.75
C SER A 72 7.15 0.81 5.68
N ILE A 73 7.29 2.13 5.61
CA ILE A 73 8.59 2.82 5.67
C ILE A 73 9.24 2.65 7.05
N ASP A 74 8.47 2.62 8.15
CA ASP A 74 9.04 2.42 9.49
C ASP A 74 9.81 1.09 9.59
N LYS A 75 9.33 0.03 8.90
CA LYS A 75 10.02 -1.27 8.83
C LYS A 75 11.37 -1.19 8.12
N ILE A 76 11.48 -0.34 7.09
CA ILE A 76 12.74 -0.08 6.40
C ILE A 76 13.70 0.64 7.33
N LEU A 77 13.24 1.70 8.01
CA LEU A 77 14.02 2.47 8.98
C LEU A 77 14.51 1.58 10.14
N GLU A 78 13.68 0.65 10.61
CA GLU A 78 14.05 -0.38 11.60
C GLU A 78 15.17 -1.30 11.08
N SER A 79 15.04 -1.81 9.85
CA SER A 79 16.06 -2.68 9.24
C SER A 79 17.40 -1.97 9.00
N GLU A 80 17.35 -0.67 8.73
CA GLU A 80 18.50 0.23 8.59
C GLU A 80 19.05 0.70 9.95
N GLN A 81 18.47 0.24 11.07
CA GLN A 81 18.87 0.58 12.43
C GLN A 81 18.89 2.09 12.71
N VAL A 82 17.96 2.82 12.11
CA VAL A 82 17.80 4.26 12.32
C VAL A 82 17.42 4.50 13.78
N LYS A 83 18.04 5.52 14.40
CA LYS A 83 17.75 5.90 15.78
C LYS A 83 16.51 6.79 15.85
N SER A 84 15.73 6.63 16.92
CA SER A 84 14.57 7.49 17.20
C SER A 84 14.95 8.98 17.13
N GLY A 85 14.12 9.79 16.48
CA GLY A 85 14.32 11.23 16.33
C GLY A 85 15.29 11.64 15.22
N ASN A 86 15.96 10.69 14.57
CA ASN A 86 16.83 11.01 13.44
C ASN A 86 16.06 11.09 12.13
N HIS A 87 16.51 12.02 11.28
CA HIS A 87 16.12 12.06 9.88
C HIS A 87 16.87 10.97 9.10
N PHE A 88 16.12 10.27 8.25
CA PHE A 88 16.62 9.28 7.31
C PHE A 88 16.42 9.81 5.89
N LEU A 89 17.48 9.76 5.08
CA LEU A 89 17.45 10.00 3.65
C LEU A 89 18.41 9.02 2.99
N LYS A 90 17.90 8.17 2.09
CA LYS A 90 18.70 7.17 1.40
C LYS A 90 18.15 6.89 0.00
N ASN A 91 19.06 6.70 -0.95
CA ASN A 91 18.76 6.19 -2.27
C ASN A 91 19.12 4.70 -2.33
N PHE A 92 18.17 3.87 -2.74
CA PHE A 92 18.36 2.46 -3.00
C PHE A 92 18.43 2.24 -4.51
N LYS A 93 19.41 1.47 -4.99
CA LYS A 93 19.64 1.25 -6.42
C LYS A 93 18.77 0.11 -6.97
N ASN A 94 18.72 -0.01 -8.29
CA ASN A 94 18.02 -1.07 -9.01
C ASN A 94 16.54 -1.16 -8.63
N VAL A 95 15.86 -0.01 -8.60
CA VAL A 95 14.41 0.02 -8.34
C VAL A 95 13.66 -0.74 -9.44
N ASN A 96 12.72 -1.58 -9.02
CA ASN A 96 11.79 -2.26 -9.90
C ASN A 96 10.38 -2.08 -9.36
N ILE A 97 9.47 -1.63 -10.21
CA ILE A 97 8.06 -1.44 -9.90
C ILE A 97 7.27 -2.41 -10.77
N SER A 98 6.59 -3.34 -10.12
CA SER A 98 5.60 -4.19 -10.78
C SER A 98 4.21 -3.85 -10.26
N THR A 99 3.20 -4.08 -11.10
CA THR A 99 1.81 -3.76 -10.77
C THR A 99 0.91 -4.94 -11.05
N LYS A 100 -0.13 -5.09 -10.24
CA LYS A 100 -1.21 -6.05 -10.46
C LYS A 100 -2.50 -5.45 -9.94
N ASP A 101 -3.49 -5.30 -10.81
CA ASP A 101 -4.77 -4.68 -10.50
C ASP A 101 -4.57 -3.25 -9.93
N ASP A 102 -4.88 -3.04 -8.65
CA ASP A 102 -4.69 -1.79 -7.93
C ASP A 102 -3.45 -1.78 -7.04
N LYS A 103 -2.58 -2.77 -7.15
CA LYS A 103 -1.42 -2.91 -6.30
C LYS A 103 -0.13 -2.54 -7.00
N TYR A 104 0.75 -1.88 -6.24
CA TYR A 104 2.14 -1.65 -6.57
C TYR A 104 3.02 -2.55 -5.71
N TYR A 105 4.03 -3.14 -6.32
CA TYR A 105 5.09 -3.88 -5.64
C TYR A 105 6.42 -3.25 -6.06
N ILE A 106 7.06 -2.56 -5.12
CA ILE A 106 8.30 -1.83 -5.33
C ILE A 106 9.42 -2.55 -4.60
N SER A 107 10.47 -2.93 -5.33
CA SER A 107 11.68 -3.53 -4.78
C SER A 107 12.92 -2.74 -5.18
N ALA A 108 13.94 -2.75 -4.34
CA ALA A 108 15.26 -2.18 -4.66
C ALA A 108 16.37 -2.96 -3.92
N ASP A 109 17.62 -2.64 -4.22
CA ASP A 109 18.79 -3.20 -3.53
C ASP A 109 18.70 -3.02 -2.00
N GLY A 110 19.43 -3.86 -1.26
CA GLY A 110 19.40 -3.82 0.21
C GLY A 110 18.18 -4.51 0.82
N GLY A 111 17.42 -5.27 0.03
CA GLY A 111 16.26 -6.02 0.49
C GLY A 111 15.00 -5.17 0.70
N VAL A 112 14.97 -3.96 0.13
CA VAL A 112 13.78 -3.11 0.18
C VAL A 112 12.65 -3.76 -0.61
N SER A 113 11.50 -3.89 0.04
CA SER A 113 10.27 -4.40 -0.55
C SER A 113 9.07 -3.65 0.07
N LEU A 114 8.31 -2.97 -0.78
CA LEU A 114 7.15 -2.17 -0.40
C LEU A 114 5.94 -2.59 -1.24
N GLU A 115 4.79 -2.72 -0.57
CA GLU A 115 3.49 -2.93 -1.21
C GLU A 115 2.58 -1.74 -0.92
N PHE A 116 1.93 -1.23 -1.96
CA PHE A 116 0.92 -0.19 -1.85
C PHE A 116 -0.32 -0.57 -2.66
N GLN A 117 -1.49 -0.13 -2.21
CA GLN A 117 -2.75 -0.17 -2.96
C GLN A 117 -3.11 1.24 -3.44
N LYS A 118 -3.51 1.37 -4.70
CA LYS A 118 -4.07 2.59 -5.29
C LYS A 118 -5.52 2.73 -4.86
N ILE A 119 -5.83 3.79 -4.12
CA ILE A 119 -7.19 4.08 -3.63
C ILE A 119 -7.76 5.38 -4.20
N GLY A 120 -6.97 6.09 -5.00
CA GLY A 120 -7.37 7.30 -5.71
C GLY A 120 -6.42 7.61 -6.86
N GLU A 121 -6.74 8.60 -7.67
CA GLU A 121 -5.86 9.02 -8.78
C GLU A 121 -4.46 9.44 -8.30
N ARG A 122 -4.40 10.06 -7.13
CA ARG A 122 -3.18 10.61 -6.53
C ARG A 122 -2.93 10.09 -5.10
N ILE A 123 -3.56 8.98 -4.74
CA ILE A 123 -3.58 8.46 -3.37
C ILE A 123 -3.25 6.97 -3.38
N ILE A 124 -2.23 6.59 -2.61
CA ILE A 124 -1.85 5.20 -2.36
C ILE A 124 -1.83 4.93 -0.85
N VAL A 125 -2.08 3.69 -0.45
CA VAL A 125 -2.05 3.26 0.95
C VAL A 125 -1.13 2.06 1.10
N ASP A 126 -0.35 2.01 2.17
CA ASP A 126 0.52 0.87 2.48
C ASP A 126 -0.18 -0.21 3.32
N GLY A 127 0.50 -1.34 3.52
CA GLY A 127 -0.03 -2.46 4.32
C GLY A 127 -0.29 -2.15 5.81
N GLU A 128 0.17 -1.01 6.33
CA GLU A 128 -0.12 -0.52 7.70
C GLU A 128 -1.28 0.49 7.71
N GLY A 129 -1.86 0.80 6.55
CA GLY A 129 -2.94 1.77 6.40
C GLY A 129 -2.48 3.23 6.31
N MET A 130 -1.18 3.49 6.12
CA MET A 130 -0.68 4.85 5.92
C MET A 130 -1.00 5.32 4.49
N GLU A 131 -1.66 6.46 4.36
CA GLU A 131 -1.94 7.09 3.07
C GLU A 131 -0.81 8.03 2.65
N TYR A 132 -0.54 8.04 1.34
CA TYR A 132 0.44 8.90 0.69
C TYR A 132 -0.19 9.58 -0.52
N TYR A 133 0.22 10.83 -0.74
CA TYR A 133 -0.37 11.72 -1.73
C TYR A 133 0.71 12.31 -2.62
N THR A 134 0.44 12.44 -3.92
CA THR A 134 1.27 13.28 -4.80
C THR A 134 0.80 14.73 -4.71
N GLN A 135 1.73 15.70 -4.60
CA GLN A 135 1.36 17.12 -4.59
C GLN A 135 0.70 17.52 -5.91
N GLU A 136 -0.38 18.31 -5.87
CA GLU A 136 -0.90 18.94 -7.10
C GLU A 136 0.20 19.81 -7.71
N TYR A 137 0.56 19.53 -8.96
CA TYR A 137 1.38 20.47 -9.72
C TYR A 137 0.45 21.64 -10.06
N SER A 138 0.49 22.74 -9.29
CA SER A 138 -0.07 23.99 -9.77
C SER A 138 0.79 24.40 -10.96
N LYS A 139 0.28 24.16 -12.17
CA LYS A 139 0.85 24.78 -13.37
C LYS A 139 0.61 26.28 -13.22
N GLU A 140 1.56 26.99 -12.63
CA GLU A 140 1.74 28.42 -12.89
C GLU A 140 2.26 28.61 -14.32
#